data_AF-A0AAE1MBT3-F1
#
_entry.id   AF-A0AAE1MBT3-F1
#
_cell.length_a   1.000
_cell.length_b   1.000
_cell.length_c   1.000
_cell.angle_alpha   90.00
_cell.angle_beta   90.00
_cell.angle_gamma   90.00
#
_symmetry.space_group_name_H-M   'P 1'
#
loop_
_entity.id
_entity.type
_entity.pdbx_description
1 polymer ?
#
loop_
_entity_poly.entity_id
_entity_poly.type
_entity_poly.pdbx_seq_one_letter_code
_entity_poly.pdbx_strand_id
1 'polypeptide(L)'
;MGTRTAQIDRTSSIEREPRTLSMQQMQAARDLAIFILNTKTFEEASRIFTEGLEPVVSATRDMRMMMNNMEAREEAEMLEDAEEVVEEFRDIASAPF
;
A
#
# COMPACT_ATOMS: atom_id res chain seq x y z
N MET A 1 -32.64 9.84 -19.40
CA MET A 1 -31.74 8.68 -19.36
C MET A 1 -30.69 8.97 -18.29
N GLY A 2 -30.71 8.26 -17.16
CA GLY A 2 -29.86 8.56 -16.02
C GLY A 2 -28.49 7.91 -16.15
N THR A 3 -27.42 8.71 -16.07
CA THR A 3 -26.03 8.25 -15.98
C THR A 3 -25.83 7.57 -14.63
N ARG A 4 -25.61 6.24 -14.63
CA ARG A 4 -25.22 5.50 -13.43
C ARG A 4 -23.75 5.82 -13.17
N THR A 5 -23.48 6.76 -12.28
CA THR A 5 -22.15 6.99 -11.73
C THR A 5 -21.69 5.69 -11.09
N ALA A 6 -20.66 5.04 -11.64
CA ALA A 6 -20.00 3.93 -11.00
C ALA A 6 -19.54 4.41 -9.61
N GLN A 7 -20.14 3.88 -8.54
CA GLN A 7 -19.72 4.21 -7.19
C GLN A 7 -18.29 3.70 -7.00
N ILE A 8 -17.32 4.61 -7.00
CA ILE A 8 -15.95 4.30 -6.60
C ILE A 8 -16.00 4.07 -5.08
N ASP A 9 -15.98 2.81 -4.66
CA ASP A 9 -15.84 2.44 -3.25
C ASP A 9 -14.44 2.80 -2.77
N ARG A 10 -14.32 3.97 -2.13
CA ARG A 10 -13.10 4.41 -1.46
C ARG A 10 -12.88 3.56 -0.21
N THR A 11 -11.91 2.64 -0.27
CA THR A 11 -11.39 1.96 0.92
C THR A 11 -10.34 2.85 1.60
N SER A 12 -10.32 2.89 2.93
CA SER A 12 -9.36 3.71 3.67
C SER A 12 -8.00 3.04 3.68
N SER A 13 -6.93 3.77 3.38
CA SER A 13 -5.56 3.25 3.35
C SER A 13 -5.16 2.52 4.64
N ILE A 14 -5.72 2.92 5.78
CA ILE A 14 -5.49 2.30 7.10
C ILE A 14 -5.83 0.80 7.15
N GLU A 15 -6.74 0.32 6.30
CA GLU A 15 -7.14 -1.09 6.26
C GLU A 15 -6.08 -1.97 5.57
N ARG A 16 -5.22 -1.35 4.76
CA ARG A 16 -4.16 -2.02 4.00
C ARG A 16 -2.80 -1.93 4.72
N GLU A 17 -2.72 -1.15 5.80
CA GLU A 17 -1.51 -0.98 6.60
C GLU A 17 -1.29 -2.17 7.55
N PRO A 18 -0.03 -2.57 7.78
CA PRO A 18 0.28 -3.58 8.78
C PRO A 18 -0.11 -3.04 10.17
N ARG A 19 -0.95 -3.79 10.89
CA ARG A 19 -1.37 -3.41 12.24
C ARG A 19 -0.18 -3.51 13.20
N THR A 20 0.07 -2.42 13.93
CA THR A 20 0.99 -2.41 15.06
C THR A 20 0.51 -3.37 16.15
N LEU A 21 1.44 -4.10 16.76
CA LEU A 21 1.16 -4.96 17.91
C LEU A 21 0.63 -4.15 19.10
N SER A 22 -0.25 -4.76 19.90
CA SER A 22 -0.68 -4.17 21.17
C SER A 22 0.47 -4.14 22.18
N MET A 23 0.36 -3.32 23.23
CA MET A 23 1.39 -3.23 24.27
C MET A 23 1.69 -4.60 24.91
N GLN A 24 0.66 -5.42 25.15
CA GLN A 24 0.81 -6.77 25.70
C GLN A 24 1.56 -7.70 24.74
N GLN A 25 1.25 -7.62 23.44
CA GLN A 25 1.93 -8.43 22.42
C GLN A 25 3.40 -8.00 22.26
N MET A 26 3.68 -6.70 22.30
CA MET A 26 5.05 -6.19 22.27
C MET A 26 5.85 -6.69 23.47
N GLN A 27 5.28 -6.65 24.68
CA GLN A 27 5.96 -7.14 25.87
C GLN A 27 6.21 -8.65 25.80
N ALA A 28 5.21 -9.44 25.40
CA ALA A 28 5.36 -10.88 25.25
C ALA A 28 6.43 -11.25 24.20
N ALA A 29 6.44 -10.55 23.06
CA ALA A 29 7.47 -10.74 22.02
C ALA A 29 8.87 -10.40 22.54
N ARG A 30 9.00 -9.34 23.35
CA ARG A 30 10.27 -8.95 23.99
C ARG A 30 10.77 -10.01 24.95
N ASP A 31 9.91 -10.52 25.82
CA ASP A 31 10.29 -11.53 26.81
C ASP A 31 10.75 -12.82 26.13
N LEU A 32 10.05 -13.23 25.05
CA LEU A 32 10.46 -14.35 24.21
C LEU A 32 11.79 -14.10 23.50
N ALA A 33 12.03 -12.90 22.97
CA ALA A 33 13.29 -12.56 22.33
C ALA A 33 14.47 -12.66 23.31
N ILE A 34 14.30 -12.17 24.55
CA ILE A 34 15.30 -12.30 25.61
C ILE A 34 15.55 -13.77 25.94
N PHE A 35 14.50 -14.57 26.08
CA PHE A 35 14.61 -16.00 26.34
C PHE A 35 15.41 -16.72 25.24
N ILE A 36 15.13 -16.44 23.97
CA ILE A 36 15.85 -17.03 22.82
C ILE A 36 17.34 -16.65 22.88
N LEU A 37 17.66 -15.36 23.06
CA LEU A 37 19.04 -14.88 23.11
C LEU A 37 19.85 -15.50 24.26
N ASN A 38 19.20 -15.84 25.37
CA ASN A 38 19.86 -16.43 26.53
C ASN A 38 19.99 -17.96 26.47
N THR A 39 19.17 -18.63 25.65
CA THR A 39 19.07 -20.10 25.67
C THR A 39 19.52 -20.78 24.38
N LYS A 40 19.59 -20.04 23.28
CA LYS A 40 19.94 -20.56 21.95
C LYS A 40 21.34 -20.16 21.54
N THR A 41 21.91 -20.96 20.64
CA THR A 41 23.15 -20.58 19.94
C THR A 41 22.88 -19.40 19.01
N PHE A 42 23.95 -18.70 18.61
CA PHE A 42 23.84 -17.58 17.70
C PHE A 42 23.19 -17.99 16.37
N GLU A 43 23.59 -19.15 15.82
CA GLU A 43 23.10 -19.67 14.55
C GLU A 43 21.59 -19.99 14.60
N GLU A 44 21.13 -20.62 15.70
CA GLU A 44 19.71 -20.91 15.90
C GLU A 44 18.89 -19.64 16.11
N ALA A 45 19.37 -18.72 16.97
CA ALA A 45 18.70 -17.45 17.21
C ALA A 45 18.59 -16.63 15.91
N SER A 46 19.67 -16.55 15.13
CA SER A 46 19.70 -15.87 13.83
C SER A 46 18.68 -16.47 12.87
N ARG A 47 18.58 -17.79 12.79
CA ARG A 47 17.56 -18.46 11.97
C ARG A 47 16.15 -18.08 12.42
N ILE A 48 15.85 -18.18 13.70
CA ILE A 48 14.51 -17.87 14.25
C ILE A 48 14.11 -16.42 13.93
N PHE A 49 15.02 -15.45 14.10
CA PHE A 49 14.70 -14.04 13.87
C PHE A 49 14.60 -13.65 12.39
N THR A 50 15.13 -14.46 11.48
CA THR A 50 15.18 -14.14 10.05
C THR A 50 14.32 -15.06 9.18
N GLU A 51 13.76 -16.11 9.76
CA GLU A 51 12.85 -17.02 9.07
C GLU A 51 11.62 -16.28 8.53
N GLY A 52 11.38 -16.42 7.21
CA GLY A 52 10.24 -15.79 6.53
C GLY A 52 10.41 -14.30 6.22
N LEU A 53 11.55 -13.68 6.54
CA LEU A 53 11.85 -12.31 6.12
C LEU A 53 12.37 -12.29 4.67
N GLU A 54 11.86 -11.34 3.88
CA GLU A 54 12.42 -11.05 2.55
C GLU A 54 13.41 -9.88 2.61
N PRO A 55 14.52 -9.96 1.85
CA PRO A 55 15.43 -8.83 1.69
C PRO A 55 14.72 -7.60 1.11
N VAL A 56 15.08 -6.40 1.58
CA VAL A 56 14.47 -5.13 1.10
C VAL A 56 14.58 -4.94 -0.42
N VAL A 57 15.63 -5.49 -1.04
CA VAL A 57 15.85 -5.41 -2.48
C VAL A 57 14.79 -6.17 -3.28
N SER A 58 14.25 -7.28 -2.76
CA SER A 58 13.12 -7.97 -3.41
C SER A 58 11.82 -7.23 -3.18
N ALA A 59 11.54 -6.79 -1.94
CA ALA A 59 10.32 -6.06 -1.61
C ALA A 59 10.16 -4.73 -2.37
N THR A 60 11.26 -4.01 -2.64
CA THR A 60 11.23 -2.77 -3.43
C THR A 60 10.93 -3.01 -4.90
N ARG A 61 11.34 -4.14 -5.47
CA ARG A 61 10.97 -4.51 -6.85
C ARG A 61 9.47 -4.71 -6.97
N ASP A 62 8.87 -5.40 -6.00
CA ASP A 62 7.46 -5.71 -6.02
C ASP A 62 6.61 -4.48 -5.72
N MET A 63 7.02 -3.61 -4.78
CA MET A 63 6.40 -2.30 -4.59
C MET A 63 6.46 -1.46 -5.86
N ARG A 64 7.60 -1.41 -6.55
CA ARG A 64 7.73 -0.62 -7.77
C ARG A 64 6.87 -1.16 -8.90
N MET A 65 6.77 -2.48 -9.06
CA MET A 65 5.84 -3.11 -10.01
C MET A 65 4.38 -2.76 -9.68
N MET A 66 4.00 -2.79 -8.41
CA MET A 66 2.65 -2.40 -7.97
C MET A 66 2.35 -0.92 -8.23
N MET A 67 3.30 -0.02 -7.94
CA MET A 67 3.16 1.42 -8.22
C MET A 67 3.04 1.69 -9.72
N ASN A 68 3.91 1.08 -10.53
CA ASN A 68 3.86 1.23 -11.99
C ASN A 68 2.53 0.70 -12.57
N ASN A 69 2.02 -0.42 -12.06
CA ASN A 69 0.71 -0.96 -12.50
C ASN A 69 -0.46 -0.07 -12.07
N MET A 70 -0.37 0.58 -10.92
CA MET A 70 -1.39 1.51 -10.45
C MET A 70 -1.38 2.79 -11.28
N GLU A 71 -0.19 3.34 -11.55
CA GLU A 71 0.01 4.53 -12.40
C GLU A 71 -0.45 4.27 -13.85
N ALA A 72 -0.09 3.12 -14.43
CA ALA A 72 -0.54 2.73 -15.77
C ALA A 72 -2.07 2.55 -15.85
N ARG A 73 -2.69 2.09 -14.76
CA ARG A 73 -4.16 1.96 -14.68
C ARG A 73 -4.83 3.33 -14.55
N GLU A 74 -4.30 4.22 -13.73
CA GLU A 74 -4.80 5.60 -13.61
C GLU A 74 -4.65 6.39 -14.92
N GLU A 75 -3.53 6.23 -15.63
CA GLU A 75 -3.32 6.83 -16.96
C GLU A 75 -4.32 6.31 -17.99
N ALA A 76 -4.58 5.00 -18.00
CA ALA A 76 -5.56 4.40 -18.89
C ALA A 76 -7.00 4.85 -18.57
N GLU A 77 -7.38 4.94 -17.30
CA GLU A 77 -8.68 5.47 -16.86
C GLU A 77 -8.87 6.95 -17.25
N MET A 78 -7.82 7.78 -17.17
CA MET A 78 -7.89 9.19 -17.63
C MET A 78 -8.00 9.33 -19.15
N LEU A 79 -7.40 8.43 -19.92
CA LEU A 79 -7.49 8.43 -21.38
C LEU A 79 -8.88 7.99 -21.86
N GLU A 80 -9.50 7.02 -21.18
CA GLU A 80 -10.89 6.60 -21.46
C GLU A 80 -11.89 7.73 -21.16
N ASP A 81 -11.71 8.48 -20.06
CA ASP A 81 -12.54 9.66 -19.75
C ASP A 81 -12.29 10.83 -20.72
N ALA A 82 -11.06 10.99 -21.25
CA ALA A 82 -10.72 12.05 -22.21
C ALA A 82 -11.31 11.84 -23.62
N GLU A 83 -11.62 10.61 -24.01
CA GLU A 83 -12.32 10.33 -25.27
C GLU A 83 -13.80 10.72 -25.23
N GLU A 84 -14.41 10.90 -24.04
CA GLU A 84 -15.79 11.40 -23.89
C GLU A 84 -15.87 12.94 -23.81
N VAL A 85 -14.78 13.64 -23.47
CA VAL A 85 -14.72 15.11 -23.30
C VAL A 85 -14.09 15.79 -24.53
N VAL A 86 -14.71 15.64 -25.70
CA VAL A 86 -14.39 16.46 -26.89
C VAL A 86 -15.28 17.72 -26.97
N GLU A 87 -16.21 17.94 -26.04
CA GLU A 87 -17.03 19.15 -26.02
C GLU A 87 -16.70 20.08 -24.86
N GLU A 88 -16.30 21.29 -25.25
CA GLU A 88 -16.31 22.54 -24.49
C GLU A 88 -15.06 22.85 -23.63
N PHE A 89 -13.99 23.31 -24.30
CA PHE A 89 -13.01 24.22 -23.70
C PHE A 89 -13.76 25.41 -23.09
N ARG A 90 -14.03 25.38 -21.79
CA ARG A 90 -14.65 26.51 -21.09
C ARG A 90 -13.62 27.62 -20.95
N ASP A 91 -13.84 28.69 -21.71
CA ASP A 91 -13.09 29.94 -21.64
C ASP A 91 -13.10 30.48 -20.19
N ILE A 92 -11.90 30.69 -19.66
CA ILE A 92 -11.63 31.13 -18.28
C ILE A 92 -12.23 32.53 -18.04
N ALA A 93 -12.54 33.25 -19.11
CA ALA A 93 -13.18 34.57 -19.11
C ALA A 93 -14.57 34.62 -18.47
N SER A 94 -15.25 33.48 -18.24
CA SER A 94 -16.59 33.43 -17.63
C SER A 94 -16.61 33.07 -16.13
N ALA A 95 -15.46 32.92 -15.47
CA ALA A 95 -15.45 32.59 -14.04
C ALA A 95 -15.90 33.82 -13.19
N PRO A 96 -16.85 33.67 -12.26
CA PRO A 96 -17.30 34.76 -11.42
C PRO A 96 -16.24 35.15 -10.37
N PHE A 97 -16.22 36.43 -9.97
CA PHE A 97 -15.41 36.97 -8.88
C PHE A 97 -16.03 36.71 -7.50
#